data_AF-A0A174BW84-F1
#
_entry.id   AF-A0A174BW84-F1
#
_cell.length_a   1.000
_cell.length_b   1.000
_cell.length_c   1.000
_cell.angle_alpha   90.00
_cell.angle_beta   90.00
_cell.angle_gamma   90.00
#
_symmetry.space_group_name_H-M   'P 1'
#
loop_
_entity.id
_entity.type
_entity.pdbx_description
1 polymer ?
#
loop_
_entity_poly.entity_id
_entity_poly.type
_entity_poly.pdbx_seq_one_letter_code
_entity_poly.pdbx_strand_id
1 'polypeptide(L)'
;MEKSNVFSNDEIIRCTVCGKDLMEDIKMSMVQIITDENDEIVRVIPCCKGKCDQILQDEIKESEGNGFRDLITFVNPYLYINNIMQMMDRMFEGKGFANQEAFNAYSDLILNCYQYVSRNLSEEEKEFSKNISLLPL
;
A
#
# COMPACT_ATOMS: atom_id res chain seq x y z
N MET A 1 16.02 5.87 4.90
CA MET A 1 15.74 5.75 3.45
C MET A 1 15.41 7.13 2.97
N GLU A 2 15.99 7.59 1.86
CA GLU A 2 15.68 8.90 1.31
C GLU A 2 14.44 8.79 0.42
N LYS A 3 13.45 9.66 0.64
CA LYS A 3 12.21 9.72 -0.14
C LYS A 3 12.47 10.56 -1.39
N SER A 4 12.10 10.06 -2.57
CA SER A 4 12.10 10.84 -3.79
C SER A 4 10.93 11.83 -3.81
N ASN A 5 11.05 12.86 -4.66
CA ASN A 5 10.03 13.87 -4.85
C ASN A 5 9.26 13.68 -6.16
N VAL A 6 9.02 12.41 -6.55
CA VAL A 6 8.40 12.08 -7.85
C VAL A 6 6.98 12.63 -7.97
N PHE A 7 6.23 12.65 -6.87
CA PHE A 7 4.86 13.18 -6.87
C PHE A 7 4.73 14.61 -6.35
N SER A 8 5.82 15.24 -5.91
CA SER A 8 5.76 16.57 -5.26
C SER A 8 4.79 16.62 -4.07
N ASN A 9 4.55 15.47 -3.42
CA ASN A 9 3.58 15.30 -2.34
C ASN A 9 4.22 14.67 -1.08
N ASP A 10 3.96 15.30 0.06
CA ASP A 10 4.45 14.92 1.38
C ASP A 10 3.48 14.04 2.15
N GLU A 11 2.68 13.25 1.46
CA GLU A 11 1.77 12.31 2.12
C GLU A 11 2.53 11.30 2.99
N ILE A 12 1.94 11.11 4.18
CA ILE A 12 2.47 10.29 5.26
C ILE A 12 1.52 9.11 5.45
N ILE A 13 2.08 7.90 5.54
CA ILE A 13 1.31 6.71 5.86
C ILE A 13 1.09 6.69 7.37
N ARG A 14 -0.15 6.93 7.81
CA ARG A 14 -0.50 6.97 9.23
C ARG A 14 -1.08 5.65 9.72
N CYS A 15 -0.82 5.33 10.99
CA CYS A 15 -1.50 4.26 11.68
C CYS A 15 -2.99 4.58 11.78
N THR A 16 -3.84 3.67 11.31
CA THR A 16 -5.31 3.82 11.38
C THR A 16 -5.82 3.93 12.82
N VAL A 17 -5.14 3.32 13.78
CA VAL A 17 -5.56 3.28 15.19
C VAL A 17 -5.03 4.48 15.99
N CYS A 18 -3.73 4.80 15.88
CA CYS A 18 -3.10 5.82 16.74
C CYS A 18 -2.65 7.10 16.01
N GLY A 19 -2.80 7.17 14.68
CA GLY A 19 -2.46 8.35 13.86
C GLY A 19 -0.97 8.65 13.67
N LYS A 20 -0.08 7.85 14.30
CA LYS A 20 1.38 7.99 14.16
C LYS A 20 1.83 7.80 12.72
N ASP A 21 2.89 8.50 12.35
CA ASP A 21 3.61 8.25 11.10
C ASP A 21 4.29 6.87 11.16
N LEU A 22 3.91 5.97 10.25
CA LEU A 22 4.45 4.62 10.18
C LEU A 22 5.86 4.57 9.57
N MET A 23 6.28 5.63 8.89
CA MET A 23 7.60 5.70 8.27
C MET A 23 8.71 6.04 9.29
N GLU A 24 8.37 6.66 10.42
CA GLU A 24 9.31 6.95 11.52
C GLU A 24 9.95 5.68 12.11
N ASP A 25 9.15 4.61 12.27
CA ASP A 25 9.64 3.28 12.65
C ASP A 25 8.99 2.19 11.80
N ILE A 26 9.46 2.10 10.55
CA ILE A 26 8.91 1.18 9.56
C ILE A 26 9.04 -0.30 9.96
N LYS A 27 10.00 -0.67 10.81
CA LYS A 27 10.18 -2.05 11.27
C LYS A 27 9.05 -2.47 12.20
N MET A 28 8.50 -1.50 12.95
CA MET A 28 7.34 -1.65 13.82
C MET A 28 6.02 -1.31 13.11
N SER A 29 6.02 -1.27 11.77
CA SER A 29 4.85 -0.93 10.96
C SER A 29 4.47 -2.05 10.01
N MET A 30 3.18 -2.25 9.81
CA MET A 30 2.60 -3.31 8.99
C MET A 30 1.35 -2.83 8.28
N VAL A 31 0.91 -3.64 7.32
CA VAL A 31 -0.37 -3.49 6.64
C VAL A 31 -1.14 -4.78 6.83
N GLN A 32 -2.33 -4.66 7.41
CA GLN A 32 -3.29 -5.75 7.54
C GLN A 32 -4.18 -5.78 6.30
N ILE A 33 -4.37 -6.96 5.72
CA ILE A 33 -5.20 -7.19 4.54
C ILE A 33 -6.26 -8.19 4.95
N ILE A 34 -7.52 -7.74 4.94
CA ILE A 34 -8.67 -8.53 5.39
C ILE A 34 -9.44 -8.95 4.15
N THR A 35 -9.79 -10.23 4.10
CA THR A 35 -10.59 -10.81 3.01
C THR A 35 -11.92 -11.35 3.52
N ASP A 36 -12.91 -11.42 2.63
CA ASP A 36 -14.18 -12.09 2.91
C ASP A 36 -14.12 -13.61 2.63
N GLU A 37 -15.27 -14.26 2.69
CA GLU A 37 -15.44 -15.70 2.43
C GLU A 37 -15.14 -16.12 0.98
N ASN A 38 -15.15 -15.16 0.03
CA ASN A 38 -14.81 -15.38 -1.36
C ASN A 38 -13.31 -15.12 -1.66
N ASP A 39 -12.51 -14.84 -0.63
CA ASP A 39 -11.10 -14.41 -0.73
C ASP A 39 -10.94 -13.06 -1.47
N GLU A 40 -11.98 -12.22 -1.48
CA GLU A 40 -11.89 -10.85 -1.98
C GLU A 40 -11.43 -9.89 -0.88
N ILE A 41 -10.59 -8.93 -1.21
CA ILE A 41 -10.04 -7.97 -0.23
C ILE A 41 -11.11 -6.95 0.12
N VAL A 42 -11.49 -6.91 1.39
CA VAL A 42 -12.51 -5.99 1.94
C VAL A 42 -11.90 -4.81 2.69
N ARG A 43 -10.70 -4.95 3.26
CA ARG A 43 -10.01 -3.87 3.99
C ARG A 43 -8.49 -3.97 3.82
N VAL A 44 -7.84 -2.82 3.69
CA VAL A 44 -6.37 -2.67 3.72
C VAL A 44 -6.04 -1.62 4.76
N ILE A 45 -5.41 -2.03 5.86
CA ILE A 45 -5.29 -1.22 7.07
C ILE A 45 -3.81 -1.07 7.47
N PRO A 46 -3.17 0.08 7.22
CA PRO A 46 -1.85 0.37 7.74
C PRO A 46 -1.90 0.62 9.26
N CYS A 47 -1.04 -0.07 10.02
CA CYS A 47 -1.01 0.04 11.47
C CYS A 47 0.38 -0.25 12.09
N CYS A 48 0.55 0.14 13.35
CA CYS A 48 1.71 -0.24 14.15
C CYS A 48 1.58 -1.68 14.67
N LYS A 49 2.70 -2.40 14.76
CA LYS A 49 2.79 -3.69 15.46
C LYS A 49 2.67 -3.51 16.98
N GLY A 50 2.14 -4.52 17.66
CA GLY A 50 1.91 -4.54 19.11
C GLY A 50 0.46 -4.25 19.49
N LYS A 51 0.18 -3.05 19.98
CA LYS A 51 -1.17 -2.74 20.51
C LYS A 51 -2.18 -2.41 19.41
N CYS A 52 -1.73 -1.78 18.32
CA CYS A 52 -2.66 -1.29 17.29
C CYS A 52 -3.17 -2.43 16.40
N ASP A 53 -2.31 -3.35 15.97
CA ASP A 53 -2.72 -4.57 15.26
C ASP A 53 -3.54 -5.50 16.14
N GLN A 54 -3.25 -5.62 17.45
CA GLN A 54 -4.11 -6.37 18.37
C GLN A 54 -5.55 -5.83 18.42
N ILE A 55 -5.72 -4.50 18.55
CA ILE A 55 -7.04 -3.87 18.53
C ILE A 55 -7.78 -4.21 17.24
N LEU A 56 -7.09 -4.15 16.10
CA LEU A 56 -7.70 -4.48 14.80
C LEU A 56 -8.03 -5.97 14.67
N GLN A 57 -7.18 -6.85 15.21
CA GLN A 57 -7.44 -8.30 15.22
C GLN A 57 -8.70 -8.65 16.01
N ASP A 58 -8.96 -7.98 17.13
CA ASP A 58 -10.16 -8.20 17.94
C ASP A 58 -11.45 -7.77 17.22
N GLU A 59 -11.35 -6.93 16.18
CA GLU A 59 -12.48 -6.47 15.36
C GLU A 59 -12.76 -7.38 14.14
N ILE A 60 -11.90 -8.37 13.88
CA ILE A 60 -12.05 -9.30 12.75
C ILE A 60 -13.03 -10.41 13.10
N LYS A 61 -13.95 -10.70 12.18
CA LYS A 61 -14.91 -11.80 12.36
C LYS A 61 -14.26 -13.14 12.04
N GLU A 62 -14.72 -14.23 12.66
CA GLU A 62 -14.22 -15.59 12.36
C GLU A 62 -14.35 -15.99 10.87
N SER A 63 -15.31 -15.40 10.15
CA SER A 63 -15.53 -15.64 8.72
C SER A 63 -14.57 -14.87 7.80
N GLU A 64 -13.77 -13.94 8.33
CA GLU A 64 -12.87 -13.10 7.55
C GLU A 64 -11.44 -13.67 7.56
N GLY A 65 -10.76 -13.60 6.42
CA GLY A 65 -9.34 -13.87 6.34
C GLY A 65 -8.52 -12.72 6.92
N ASN A 66 -7.45 -13.05 7.65
CA ASN A 66 -6.59 -12.06 8.30
C ASN A 66 -5.13 -12.22 7.83
N GLY A 67 -4.81 -11.57 6.72
CA GLY A 67 -3.44 -11.49 6.19
C GLY A 67 -2.70 -10.26 6.73
N PHE A 68 -1.37 -10.36 6.79
CA PHE A 68 -0.54 -9.20 7.09
C PHE A 68 0.76 -9.19 6.27
N ARG A 69 1.26 -7.98 6.05
CA ARG A 69 2.53 -7.69 5.38
C ARG A 69 3.29 -6.63 6.18
N ASP A 70 4.58 -6.83 6.37
CA ASP A 70 5.42 -5.76 6.93
C ASP A 70 5.50 -4.58 5.97
N LEU A 71 5.34 -3.35 6.49
CA LEU A 71 5.35 -2.14 5.64
C LEU A 71 6.70 -1.98 4.92
N ILE A 72 7.79 -2.46 5.54
CA ILE A 72 9.13 -2.44 4.93
C ILE A 72 9.19 -3.18 3.59
N THR A 73 8.30 -4.14 3.34
CA THR A 73 8.25 -4.89 2.07
C THR A 73 7.75 -4.02 0.91
N PHE A 74 6.98 -2.97 1.19
CA PHE A 74 6.51 -2.02 0.20
C PHE A 74 7.56 -0.95 -0.14
N VAL A 75 8.65 -0.84 0.62
CA VAL A 75 9.73 0.13 0.34
C VAL A 75 11.06 -0.53 0.00
N ASN A 76 11.07 -1.84 -0.17
CA ASN A 76 12.18 -2.56 -0.78
C ASN A 76 11.89 -2.67 -2.30
N PRO A 77 12.79 -2.21 -3.20
CA PRO A 77 12.48 -2.16 -4.63
C PRO A 77 12.04 -3.49 -5.26
N TYR A 78 12.70 -4.60 -4.89
CA TYR A 78 12.36 -5.93 -5.41
C TYR A 78 11.02 -6.43 -4.85
N LEU A 79 10.80 -6.27 -3.55
CA LEU A 79 9.56 -6.71 -2.93
C LEU A 79 8.37 -5.82 -3.31
N TYR A 80 8.59 -4.53 -3.57
CA TYR A 80 7.57 -3.59 -4.02
C TYR A 80 6.97 -4.05 -5.35
N ILE A 81 7.80 -4.34 -6.36
CA ILE A 81 7.27 -4.82 -7.64
C ILE A 81 6.62 -6.20 -7.50
N ASN A 82 7.19 -7.10 -6.70
CA ASN A 82 6.57 -8.40 -6.43
C ASN A 82 5.22 -8.28 -5.73
N ASN A 83 5.03 -7.28 -4.87
CA ASN A 83 3.74 -7.02 -4.22
C ASN A 83 2.68 -6.63 -5.26
N ILE A 84 3.03 -5.77 -6.22
CA ILE A 84 2.14 -5.36 -7.31
C ILE A 84 1.78 -6.55 -8.19
N MET A 85 2.77 -7.36 -8.60
CA MET A 85 2.53 -8.54 -9.43
C MET A 85 1.62 -9.55 -8.73
N GLN A 86 1.84 -9.84 -7.45
CA GLN A 86 0.94 -10.71 -6.68
C GLN A 86 -0.50 -10.17 -6.61
N MET A 87 -0.68 -8.85 -6.51
CA MET A 87 -2.01 -8.26 -6.54
C MET A 87 -2.66 -8.40 -7.93
N MET A 88 -1.89 -8.23 -9.00
CA MET A 88 -2.36 -8.46 -10.36
C MET A 88 -2.81 -9.90 -10.58
N ASP A 89 -2.04 -10.88 -10.10
CA ASP A 89 -2.40 -12.30 -10.17
C ASP A 89 -3.69 -12.58 -9.39
N ARG A 90 -3.85 -12.02 -8.18
CA ARG A 90 -5.09 -12.14 -7.41
C ARG A 90 -6.30 -11.55 -8.16
N MET A 91 -6.15 -10.37 -8.76
CA MET A 91 -7.22 -9.77 -9.56
C MET A 91 -7.57 -10.64 -10.77
N PHE A 92 -6.58 -11.23 -11.44
CA PHE A 92 -6.80 -12.16 -12.54
C PHE A 92 -7.54 -13.44 -12.12
N GLU A 93 -7.26 -13.94 -10.91
CA GLU A 93 -7.96 -15.08 -10.32
C GLU A 93 -9.38 -14.76 -9.81
N GLY A 94 -9.83 -13.51 -9.90
CA GLY A 94 -11.13 -13.08 -9.36
C GLY A 94 -11.14 -12.86 -7.84
N LYS A 95 -9.98 -12.70 -7.21
CA LYS A 95 -9.77 -12.49 -5.77
C LYS A 95 -9.27 -11.07 -5.48
N GLY A 96 -9.80 -10.11 -6.25
CA GLY A 96 -9.38 -8.70 -6.23
C GLY A 96 -9.92 -7.96 -5.01
N PHE A 97 -10.54 -6.81 -5.24
CA PHE A 97 -11.13 -5.98 -4.20
C PHE A 97 -12.65 -6.09 -4.23
N ALA A 98 -13.25 -6.39 -3.08
CA ALA A 98 -14.71 -6.46 -2.94
C ALA A 98 -15.38 -5.07 -2.93
N ASN A 99 -14.62 -4.01 -2.65
CA ASN A 99 -15.13 -2.65 -2.57
C ASN A 99 -14.09 -1.59 -2.99
N GLN A 100 -14.59 -0.37 -3.28
CA GLN A 100 -13.78 0.75 -3.75
C GLN A 100 -12.84 1.28 -2.65
N GLU A 101 -13.27 1.24 -1.40
CA GLU A 101 -12.49 1.71 -0.25
C GLU A 101 -11.20 0.90 -0.09
N ALA A 102 -11.28 -0.43 -0.21
CA ALA A 102 -10.13 -1.33 -0.15
C ALA A 102 -9.18 -1.11 -1.34
N PHE A 103 -9.72 -0.93 -2.54
CA PHE A 103 -8.94 -0.63 -3.73
C PHE A 103 -8.18 0.70 -3.59
N ASN A 104 -8.86 1.76 -3.13
CA ASN A 104 -8.25 3.07 -2.92
C ASN A 104 -7.16 2.98 -1.84
N ALA A 105 -7.44 2.34 -0.69
CA ALA A 105 -6.47 2.19 0.38
C ALA A 105 -5.20 1.45 -0.07
N TYR A 106 -5.33 0.41 -0.90
CA TYR A 106 -4.17 -0.28 -1.49
C TYR A 106 -3.44 0.60 -2.51
N SER A 107 -4.17 1.30 -3.36
CA SER A 107 -3.60 2.21 -4.38
C SER A 107 -2.79 3.33 -3.72
N ASP A 108 -3.35 3.96 -2.68
CA ASP A 108 -2.69 5.01 -1.89
C ASP A 108 -1.43 4.47 -1.21
N LEU A 109 -1.48 3.25 -0.67
CA LEU A 109 -0.30 2.57 -0.11
C LEU A 109 0.80 2.39 -1.17
N ILE A 110 0.47 1.89 -2.36
CA ILE A 110 1.43 1.68 -3.44
C ILE A 110 2.05 3.01 -3.88
N LEU A 111 1.24 4.04 -4.10
CA LEU A 111 1.72 5.37 -4.51
C LEU A 111 2.59 6.02 -3.43
N ASN A 112 2.17 5.97 -2.16
CA ASN A 112 2.95 6.55 -1.06
C ASN A 112 4.27 5.82 -0.84
N CYS A 113 4.31 4.49 -1.02
CA CYS A 113 5.53 3.72 -0.92
C CYS A 113 6.46 3.85 -2.15
N TYR A 114 5.92 4.15 -3.34
CA TYR A 114 6.71 4.29 -4.57
C TYR A 114 7.86 5.30 -4.44
N GLN A 115 7.63 6.38 -3.71
CA GLN A 115 8.64 7.43 -3.50
C GLN A 115 9.87 6.93 -2.74
N TYR A 116 9.79 5.80 -2.03
CA TYR A 116 10.92 5.21 -1.30
C TYR A 116 11.71 4.17 -2.11
N VAL A 117 11.17 3.73 -3.25
CA VAL A 117 11.83 2.75 -4.16
C VAL A 117 12.26 3.37 -5.49
N SER A 118 11.91 4.63 -5.72
CA SER A 118 12.24 5.38 -6.94
C SER A 118 13.31 6.43 -6.67
N ARG A 119 13.97 6.88 -7.74
CA ARG A 119 14.76 8.12 -7.73
C ARG A 119 13.90 9.30 -8.16
N ASN A 120 14.40 10.51 -7.91
CA ASN A 120 13.84 11.70 -8.54
C ASN A 120 13.84 11.57 -10.06
N LEU A 121 12.80 12.09 -10.71
CA LEU A 121 12.74 12.25 -12.16
C LEU A 121 13.80 13.27 -12.61
N SER A 122 14.46 12.99 -13.74
CA SER A 122 15.23 13.99 -14.47
C SER A 122 14.28 15.03 -15.10
N GLU A 123 14.80 16.19 -15.50
CA GLU A 123 13.98 17.19 -16.21
C GLU A 123 13.42 16.65 -17.53
N GLU A 124 14.18 15.83 -18.25
CA GLU A 124 13.74 15.16 -19.48
C GLU A 124 12.54 14.23 -19.21
N GLU A 125 12.57 13.45 -18.13
CA GLU A 125 11.45 12.56 -17.74
C GLU A 125 10.21 13.34 -17.31
N LYS A 126 10.38 14.49 -16.64
CA LYS A 126 9.29 15.40 -16.28
C LYS A 126 8.65 16.03 -17.52
N GLU A 127 9.45 16.41 -18.52
CA GLU A 127 8.94 16.97 -19.76
C GLU A 127 8.22 15.90 -20.60
N PHE A 128 8.80 14.71 -20.71
CA PHE A 128 8.23 13.59 -21.45
C PHE A 128 6.89 13.12 -20.88
N SER A 129 6.78 13.00 -19.56
CA SER A 129 5.53 12.57 -18.90
C SER A 129 4.36 13.52 -19.13
N LYS A 130 4.60 14.84 -19.18
CA LYS A 130 3.58 15.84 -19.55
C LYS A 130 3.03 15.62 -20.95
N ASN A 131 3.90 15.26 -21.90
CA ASN A 131 3.51 15.04 -23.30
C ASN A 131 2.73 13.73 -23.50
N ILE A 132 3.07 12.66 -22.78
CA ILE A 132 2.37 11.35 -22.88
C ILE A 132 1.01 11.34 -22.19
N SER A 133 0.85 12.05 -21.06
CA SER A 133 -0.41 12.05 -20.28
C SER A 133 -1.65 12.53 -21.06
N LEU A 134 -1.46 13.05 -22.27
CA LEU A 134 -2.50 13.52 -23.20
C LEU A 134 -2.91 12.47 -24.25
N LEU A 135 -2.24 11.31 -24.30
CA LEU A 135 -2.55 10.26 -25.27
C LEU A 135 -3.59 9.29 -24.70
N PRO A 136 -4.63 8.90 -25.48
CA PRO A 136 -5.59 7.90 -25.04
C PRO A 136 -4.94 6.52 -24.89
N LEU A 137 -5.46 5.75 -23.92
CA LEU A 137 -5.11 4.35 -23.66
C LEU A 137 -5.58 3.42 -24.79
#